data_AF-A0A328W6L3-F1
#
_entry.id   AF-A0A328W6L3-F1
#
_cell.length_a   1.000
_cell.length_b   1.000
_cell.length_c   1.000
_cell.angle_alpha   90.00
_cell.angle_beta   90.00
_cell.angle_gamma   90.00
#
_symmetry.space_group_name_H-M   'P 1'
#
loop_
_entity.id
_entity.type
_entity.pdbx_description
1 polymer ?
#
loop_
_entity_poly.entity_id
_entity_poly.type
_entity_poly.pdbx_seq_one_letter_code
_entity_poly.pdbx_strand_id
1 'polypeptide(L)'
;MKFDLHTHHFRCGHADGNIRDYIEAAIAADLQVIGISDHTPYFGSPEEQPFPAISMAKADFAGYVQEVLDLKREYEGKIKVLLGIESDYFPNHAQVYQQALTAYPFDYIIGSIHHVRDVSIFNKNRWKKLTPQQQIADKEEYFNLIRQSARSGMFQIIAHMDAMKGNYPLFSEIKADEAIEETLKVIAESGLAIEINTSGKTKLCGGWYPSDAILEVAHHHGVDVTFGSDAHKPSRVGDEFDEVAKVLKEIGYTEWVYFEQKQKVTVPL
;
A
#
# COMPACT_ATOMS: atom_id res chain seq x y z
N MET A 1 -3.92 7.27 -18.38
CA MET A 1 -4.98 6.35 -17.88
C MET A 1 -5.06 6.57 -16.38
N LYS A 2 -6.27 6.75 -15.84
CA LYS A 2 -6.52 6.96 -14.42
C LYS A 2 -6.84 5.65 -13.70
N PHE A 3 -6.20 5.42 -12.57
CA PHE A 3 -6.42 4.24 -11.76
C PHE A 3 -6.17 4.50 -10.27
N ASP A 4 -6.68 3.62 -9.41
CA ASP A 4 -6.41 3.65 -7.99
C ASP A 4 -6.36 2.22 -7.45
N LEU A 5 -5.21 1.81 -6.91
CA LEU A 5 -4.99 0.43 -6.45
C LEU A 5 -5.06 0.27 -4.93
N HIS A 6 -5.34 1.33 -4.17
CA HIS A 6 -5.38 1.25 -2.71
C HIS A 6 -6.68 1.83 -2.18
N THR A 7 -7.65 0.94 -1.95
CA THR A 7 -8.96 1.32 -1.40
C THR A 7 -9.43 0.30 -0.38
N HIS A 8 -10.08 0.80 0.67
CA HIS A 8 -10.63 0.00 1.76
C HIS A 8 -12.16 0.05 1.71
N HIS A 9 -12.84 -0.75 2.53
CA HIS A 9 -14.31 -0.69 2.67
C HIS A 9 -14.71 -1.15 4.07
N PHE A 10 -16.01 -1.12 4.40
CA PHE A 10 -16.51 -1.34 5.77
C PHE A 10 -15.99 -2.59 6.52
N ARG A 11 -15.44 -3.60 5.83
CA ARG A 11 -15.00 -4.85 6.47
C ARG A 11 -13.74 -4.67 7.31
N CYS A 12 -12.90 -3.67 7.03
CA CYS A 12 -11.80 -3.33 7.94
C CYS A 12 -12.25 -2.66 9.25
N GLY A 13 -13.53 -2.29 9.37
CA GLY A 13 -14.09 -1.66 10.57
C GLY A 13 -13.69 -0.19 10.77
N HIS A 14 -12.95 0.41 9.83
CA HIS A 14 -12.56 1.83 9.88
C HIS A 14 -12.62 2.57 8.54
N ALA A 15 -13.24 1.95 7.53
CA ALA A 15 -13.65 2.60 6.29
C ALA A 15 -15.18 2.67 6.19
N ASP A 16 -15.67 3.68 5.49
CA ASP A 16 -17.09 3.85 5.18
C ASP A 16 -17.43 3.22 3.83
N GLY A 17 -18.69 2.80 3.65
CA GLY A 17 -19.18 2.31 2.35
C GLY A 17 -18.81 0.86 2.03
N ASN A 18 -19.52 0.31 1.05
CA ASN A 18 -19.30 -1.03 0.50
C ASN A 18 -18.47 -0.97 -0.79
N ILE A 19 -18.02 -2.13 -1.29
CA ILE A 19 -17.16 -2.22 -2.48
C ILE A 19 -17.77 -1.52 -3.71
N ARG A 20 -19.08 -1.63 -3.89
CA ARG A 20 -19.80 -0.98 -4.99
C ARG A 20 -19.71 0.55 -4.91
N ASP A 21 -19.82 1.12 -3.70
CA ASP A 21 -19.73 2.57 -3.52
C ASP A 21 -18.38 3.10 -4.02
N TYR A 22 -17.30 2.34 -3.84
CA TYR A 22 -15.96 2.69 -4.33
C TYR A 22 -15.83 2.56 -5.85
N ILE A 23 -16.40 1.50 -6.44
CA ILE A 23 -16.42 1.32 -7.89
C ILE A 23 -17.18 2.48 -8.57
N GLU A 24 -18.34 2.85 -8.03
CA GLU A 24 -19.13 3.97 -8.55
C GLU A 24 -18.42 5.33 -8.36
N ALA A 25 -17.73 5.53 -7.23
CA ALA A 25 -16.90 6.71 -7.02
C ALA A 25 -15.74 6.77 -8.02
N ALA A 26 -15.10 5.64 -8.32
CA ALA A 26 -14.05 5.56 -9.33
C ALA A 26 -14.56 5.95 -10.73
N ILE A 27 -15.74 5.46 -11.12
CA ILE A 27 -16.39 5.84 -12.38
C ILE A 27 -16.69 7.35 -12.39
N ALA A 28 -17.24 7.89 -11.30
CA ALA A 28 -17.53 9.32 -11.19
C ALA A 28 -16.27 10.21 -11.25
N ALA A 29 -15.12 9.67 -10.84
CA ALA A 29 -13.82 10.31 -10.93
C ALA A 29 -13.06 10.02 -12.24
N ASP A 30 -13.72 9.40 -13.24
CA ASP A 30 -13.17 9.07 -14.56
C ASP A 30 -11.95 8.12 -14.51
N LEU A 31 -11.93 7.21 -13.52
CA LEU A 31 -10.94 6.13 -13.46
C LEU A 31 -11.32 5.02 -14.43
N GLN A 32 -10.32 4.48 -15.14
CA GLN A 32 -10.48 3.31 -15.99
C GLN A 32 -10.18 2.00 -15.24
N VAL A 33 -9.45 2.06 -14.13
CA VAL A 33 -9.11 0.89 -13.31
C VAL A 33 -9.28 1.22 -11.83
N ILE A 34 -9.91 0.33 -11.07
CA ILE A 34 -10.05 0.43 -9.61
C ILE A 34 -9.62 -0.90 -8.99
N GLY A 35 -8.76 -0.82 -7.99
CA GLY A 35 -8.31 -1.95 -7.22
C GLY A 35 -8.93 -1.95 -5.84
N ILE A 36 -9.61 -3.04 -5.51
CA ILE A 36 -10.21 -3.24 -4.19
C ILE A 36 -9.18 -4.00 -3.36
N SER A 37 -8.64 -3.40 -2.32
CA SER A 37 -7.43 -3.88 -1.65
C SER A 37 -7.49 -3.70 -0.13
N ASP A 38 -8.60 -4.12 0.47
CA ASP A 38 -8.79 -4.02 1.91
C ASP A 38 -7.72 -4.80 2.70
N HIS A 39 -7.66 -4.61 4.02
CA HIS A 39 -6.67 -5.31 4.84
C HIS A 39 -6.95 -6.82 4.92
N THR A 40 -5.90 -7.63 4.80
CA THR A 40 -5.98 -9.05 5.15
C THR A 40 -6.45 -9.26 6.59
N PRO A 41 -7.14 -10.38 6.89
CA PRO A 41 -7.24 -10.87 8.25
C PRO A 41 -5.86 -11.12 8.88
N TYR A 42 -5.80 -11.13 10.21
CA TYR A 42 -4.60 -11.54 10.94
C TYR A 42 -4.42 -13.06 10.94
N PHE A 43 -3.99 -13.64 9.81
CA PHE A 43 -3.89 -15.09 9.63
C PHE A 43 -2.95 -15.77 10.62
N GLY A 44 -1.92 -15.07 11.09
CA GLY A 44 -0.97 -15.58 12.10
C GLY A 44 -1.51 -15.61 13.53
N SER A 45 -2.63 -14.92 13.82
CA SER A 45 -3.26 -14.93 15.14
C SER A 45 -4.05 -16.22 15.37
N PRO A 46 -4.15 -16.76 16.60
CA PRO A 46 -5.11 -17.82 16.90
C PRO A 46 -6.56 -17.34 16.94
N GLU A 47 -6.79 -16.04 17.16
CA GLU A 47 -8.13 -15.46 17.24
C GLU A 47 -8.76 -15.30 15.84
N GLU A 48 -10.09 -15.35 15.77
CA GLU A 48 -10.83 -15.21 14.50
C GLU A 48 -10.73 -13.79 13.92
N GLN A 49 -10.76 -12.78 14.80
CA GLN A 49 -10.65 -11.37 14.43
C GLN A 49 -10.06 -10.57 15.61
N PRO A 50 -8.72 -10.54 15.79
CA PRO A 50 -8.09 -9.87 16.93
C PRO A 50 -8.27 -8.35 16.92
N PHE A 51 -8.42 -7.74 15.73
CA PHE A 51 -8.55 -6.29 15.56
C PHE A 51 -9.73 -5.92 14.65
N PRO A 52 -10.99 -5.98 15.15
CA PRO A 52 -12.19 -5.73 14.34
C PRO A 52 -12.32 -4.31 13.78
N ALA A 53 -11.63 -3.34 14.38
CA ALA A 53 -11.58 -1.96 13.90
C ALA A 53 -10.40 -1.70 12.94
N ILE A 54 -9.67 -2.74 12.53
CA ILE A 54 -8.51 -2.64 11.63
C ILE A 54 -8.63 -3.62 10.45
N SER A 55 -9.23 -4.79 10.62
CA SER A 55 -9.28 -5.80 9.56
C SER A 55 -10.52 -6.69 9.69
N MET A 56 -10.91 -7.29 8.56
CA MET A 56 -12.00 -8.27 8.52
C MET A 56 -11.65 -9.57 9.27
N ALA A 57 -12.67 -10.34 9.65
CA ALA A 57 -12.48 -11.68 10.22
C ALA A 57 -11.95 -12.66 9.15
N LYS A 58 -11.31 -13.76 9.56
CA LYS A 58 -10.79 -14.77 8.62
C LYS A 58 -11.92 -15.43 7.83
N ALA A 59 -13.07 -15.67 8.47
CA ALA A 59 -14.26 -16.23 7.86
C ALA A 59 -14.85 -15.34 6.76
N ASP A 60 -14.63 -14.01 6.83
CA ASP A 60 -15.14 -13.07 5.83
C ASP A 60 -14.26 -12.98 4.58
N PHE A 61 -13.01 -13.46 4.64
CA PHE A 61 -12.03 -13.30 3.57
C PHE A 61 -12.48 -13.94 2.25
N ALA A 62 -13.01 -15.16 2.30
CA ALA A 62 -13.53 -15.83 1.12
C ALA A 62 -14.73 -15.09 0.51
N GLY A 63 -15.58 -14.51 1.35
CA GLY A 63 -16.72 -13.70 0.92
C GLY A 63 -16.31 -12.39 0.26
N TYR A 64 -15.29 -11.73 0.81
CA TYR A 64 -14.64 -10.57 0.19
C TYR A 64 -14.13 -10.90 -1.22
N VAL A 65 -13.33 -11.97 -1.35
CA VAL A 65 -12.78 -12.39 -2.65
C VAL A 65 -13.91 -12.65 -3.66
N GLN A 66 -14.92 -13.42 -3.25
CA GLN A 66 -16.03 -13.77 -4.15
C GLN A 66 -16.82 -12.54 -4.59
N GLU A 67 -17.09 -11.60 -3.68
CA GLU A 67 -17.82 -10.37 -4.00
C GLU A 67 -17.06 -9.51 -5.01
N VAL A 68 -15.74 -9.34 -4.86
CA VAL A 68 -14.93 -8.58 -5.82
C VAL A 68 -14.93 -9.27 -7.20
N LEU A 69 -14.84 -10.60 -7.25
CA LEU A 69 -14.91 -11.36 -8.51
C LEU A 69 -16.28 -11.23 -9.19
N ASP A 70 -17.36 -11.16 -8.42
CA ASP A 70 -18.72 -10.95 -8.92
C ASP A 70 -18.86 -9.53 -9.49
N LEU A 71 -18.39 -8.52 -8.75
CA LEU A 71 -18.40 -7.12 -9.19
C LEU A 71 -17.49 -6.90 -10.40
N LYS A 72 -16.35 -7.60 -10.50
CA LYS A 72 -15.48 -7.57 -11.67
C LYS A 72 -16.21 -8.01 -12.95
N ARG A 73 -17.09 -9.01 -12.86
CA ARG A 73 -17.95 -9.43 -13.98
C ARG A 73 -19.08 -8.45 -14.24
N GLU A 74 -19.70 -7.94 -13.19
CA GLU A 74 -20.84 -7.01 -13.31
C GLU A 74 -20.46 -5.67 -13.97
N TYR A 75 -19.26 -5.17 -13.67
CA TYR A 75 -18.75 -3.89 -14.18
C TYR A 75 -17.93 -4.02 -15.48
N GLU A 76 -17.89 -5.20 -16.08
CA GLU A 76 -17.19 -5.42 -17.35
C GLU A 76 -17.68 -4.43 -18.43
N GLY A 77 -16.73 -3.80 -19.12
CA GLY A 77 -17.00 -2.76 -20.12
C GLY A 77 -17.32 -1.37 -19.56
N LYS A 78 -17.44 -1.20 -18.24
CA LYS A 78 -17.64 0.11 -17.59
C LYS A 78 -16.36 0.62 -16.93
N ILE A 79 -15.73 -0.21 -16.10
CA ILE A 79 -14.46 0.06 -15.42
C ILE A 79 -13.76 -1.28 -15.15
N LYS A 80 -12.42 -1.31 -15.18
CA LYS A 80 -11.67 -2.50 -14.82
C LYS A 80 -11.58 -2.59 -13.29
N VAL A 81 -12.33 -3.52 -12.70
CA VAL A 81 -12.21 -3.84 -11.27
C VAL A 81 -11.15 -4.91 -11.08
N LEU A 82 -10.21 -4.69 -10.17
CA LEU A 82 -9.14 -5.61 -9.83
C LEU A 82 -9.33 -6.16 -8.42
N LEU A 83 -9.09 -7.47 -8.28
CA LEU A 83 -9.00 -8.14 -6.98
C LEU A 83 -7.61 -7.90 -6.41
N GLY A 84 -7.50 -6.87 -5.56
CA GLY A 84 -6.30 -6.59 -4.76
C GLY A 84 -6.45 -7.10 -3.33
N ILE A 85 -5.43 -6.88 -2.52
CA ILE A 85 -5.50 -6.95 -1.05
C ILE A 85 -4.27 -6.24 -0.49
N GLU A 86 -4.41 -5.56 0.65
CA GLU A 86 -3.30 -5.06 1.41
C GLU A 86 -2.94 -6.04 2.53
N SER A 87 -1.72 -6.57 2.49
CA SER A 87 -1.22 -7.53 3.45
C SER A 87 -0.02 -6.96 4.18
N ASP A 88 -0.11 -6.90 5.50
CA ASP A 88 1.05 -6.71 6.34
C ASP A 88 2.06 -7.86 6.11
N TYR A 89 3.34 -7.51 6.10
CA TYR A 89 4.42 -8.49 6.12
C TYR A 89 4.89 -8.75 7.56
N PHE A 90 4.59 -9.94 8.06
CA PHE A 90 5.08 -10.43 9.34
C PHE A 90 6.13 -11.53 9.09
N PRO A 91 7.43 -11.30 9.34
CA PRO A 91 8.48 -12.28 9.05
C PRO A 91 8.18 -13.67 9.64
N ASN A 92 7.72 -13.71 10.90
CA ASN A 92 7.41 -14.96 11.63
C ASN A 92 6.15 -15.67 11.12
N HIS A 93 5.31 -15.01 10.34
CA HIS A 93 4.07 -15.57 9.80
C HIS A 93 4.02 -15.56 8.27
N ALA A 94 5.10 -15.16 7.59
CA ALA A 94 5.13 -14.96 6.14
C ALA A 94 4.60 -16.17 5.36
N GLN A 95 4.94 -17.39 5.78
CA GLN A 95 4.47 -18.62 5.14
C GLN A 95 2.94 -18.80 5.24
N VAL A 96 2.34 -18.48 6.39
CA VAL A 96 0.90 -18.58 6.60
C VAL A 96 0.17 -17.59 5.69
N TYR A 97 0.67 -16.35 5.62
CA TYR A 97 0.12 -15.34 4.73
C TYR A 97 0.27 -15.74 3.26
N GLN A 98 1.44 -16.23 2.86
CA GLN A 98 1.68 -16.70 1.49
C GLN A 98 0.71 -17.82 1.09
N GLN A 99 0.45 -18.77 1.98
CA GLN A 99 -0.53 -19.84 1.73
C GLN A 99 -1.94 -19.29 1.56
N ALA A 100 -2.36 -18.36 2.43
CA ALA A 100 -3.70 -17.78 2.35
C ALA A 100 -3.90 -16.98 1.06
N LEU A 101 -2.89 -16.19 0.68
CA LEU A 101 -2.91 -15.32 -0.49
C LEU A 101 -2.78 -16.09 -1.82
N THR A 102 -2.06 -17.21 -1.84
CA THR A 102 -1.92 -18.05 -3.05
C THR A 102 -3.14 -18.92 -3.34
N ALA A 103 -4.06 -19.05 -2.38
CA ALA A 103 -5.31 -19.79 -2.56
C ALA A 103 -6.33 -19.08 -3.48
N TYR A 104 -6.11 -17.80 -3.82
CA TYR A 104 -7.03 -16.96 -4.57
C TYR A 104 -6.34 -16.26 -5.75
N PRO A 105 -7.10 -15.92 -6.82
CA PRO A 105 -6.55 -15.35 -8.05
C PRO A 105 -6.39 -13.82 -7.96
N PHE A 106 -5.67 -13.33 -6.93
CA PHE A 106 -5.38 -11.90 -6.78
C PHE A 106 -4.69 -11.33 -8.02
N ASP A 107 -5.18 -10.18 -8.50
CA ASP A 107 -4.54 -9.40 -9.55
C ASP A 107 -3.24 -8.76 -9.03
N TYR A 108 -3.23 -8.37 -7.76
CA TYR A 108 -2.05 -7.86 -7.07
C TYR A 108 -2.19 -7.95 -5.56
N ILE A 109 -1.05 -7.88 -4.87
CA ILE A 109 -0.97 -7.85 -3.42
C ILE A 109 -0.05 -6.69 -3.03
N ILE A 110 -0.54 -5.80 -2.18
CA ILE A 110 0.22 -4.72 -1.57
C ILE A 110 0.87 -5.28 -0.30
N GLY A 111 2.18 -5.09 -0.16
CA GLY A 111 2.94 -5.41 1.05
C GLY A 111 3.16 -4.17 1.90
N SER A 112 2.66 -4.16 3.12
CA SER A 112 2.82 -3.06 4.07
C SER A 112 3.56 -3.49 5.34
N ILE A 113 4.13 -2.51 6.04
CA ILE A 113 4.78 -2.68 7.35
C ILE A 113 4.10 -1.73 8.33
N HIS A 114 3.13 -2.23 9.10
CA HIS A 114 2.47 -1.40 10.11
C HIS A 114 3.11 -1.46 11.50
N HIS A 115 4.00 -2.42 11.73
CA HIS A 115 4.64 -2.64 13.03
C HIS A 115 6.14 -2.80 12.90
N VAL A 116 6.86 -2.14 13.80
CA VAL A 116 8.31 -2.25 13.96
C VAL A 116 8.59 -2.42 15.43
N ARG A 117 9.22 -3.54 15.80
CA ARG A 117 9.45 -3.95 17.20
C ARG A 117 8.14 -3.98 18.02
N ASP A 118 7.10 -4.58 17.44
CA ASP A 118 5.75 -4.71 18.03
C ASP A 118 5.04 -3.38 18.36
N VAL A 119 5.58 -2.25 17.89
CA VAL A 119 4.98 -0.93 18.03
C VAL A 119 4.48 -0.48 16.67
N SER A 120 3.22 -0.03 16.61
CA SER A 120 2.64 0.55 15.40
C SER A 120 3.46 1.75 14.90
N ILE A 121 3.67 1.86 13.59
CA ILE A 121 4.33 3.01 12.95
C ILE A 121 3.53 4.31 13.11
N PHE A 122 2.22 4.22 13.32
CA PHE A 122 1.33 5.37 13.51
C PHE A 122 1.15 5.76 14.98
N ASN A 123 1.81 5.09 15.93
CA ASN A 123 1.73 5.47 17.34
C ASN A 123 2.35 6.87 17.58
N LYS A 124 1.52 7.85 17.94
CA LYS A 124 1.94 9.25 18.23
C LYS A 124 2.99 9.38 19.33
N ASN A 125 3.12 8.38 20.19
CA ASN A 125 4.09 8.37 21.29
C ASN A 125 5.36 7.55 20.98
N ARG A 126 5.46 6.92 19.79
CA ARG A 126 6.57 6.03 19.41
C ARG A 126 7.94 6.64 19.69
N TRP A 127 8.13 7.90 19.33
CA TRP A 127 9.42 8.58 19.34
C TRP A 127 9.78 9.25 20.68
N LYS A 128 8.80 9.46 21.58
CA LYS A 128 8.95 10.32 22.78
C LYS A 128 10.03 9.88 23.77
N LYS A 129 10.40 8.60 23.77
CA LYS A 129 11.34 8.00 24.73
C LYS A 129 12.61 7.45 24.09
N LEU A 130 12.80 7.66 22.79
CA LEU A 130 13.93 7.12 22.06
C LEU A 130 15.08 8.13 22.02
N THR A 131 16.30 7.67 22.30
CA THR A 131 17.53 8.43 22.01
C THR A 131 17.73 8.55 20.50
N PRO A 132 18.50 9.53 20.00
CA PRO A 132 18.77 9.65 18.57
C PRO A 132 19.29 8.35 17.92
N GLN A 133 20.13 7.59 18.60
CA GLN A 133 20.64 6.29 18.13
C GLN A 133 19.52 5.25 18.02
N GLN A 134 18.59 5.22 18.98
CA GLN A 134 17.43 4.34 18.91
C GLN A 134 16.48 4.75 17.78
N GLN A 135 16.34 6.06 17.51
CA GLN A 135 15.52 6.54 16.41
C GLN A 135 16.08 6.09 15.05
N ILE A 136 17.40 6.17 14.87
CA ILE A 136 18.10 5.66 13.69
C ILE A 136 17.90 4.15 13.56
N ALA A 137 18.15 3.39 14.64
CA ALA A 137 18.01 1.94 14.63
C ALA A 137 16.58 1.47 14.33
N ASP A 138 15.55 2.22 14.75
CA ASP A 138 14.16 1.91 14.43
C ASP A 138 13.82 2.23 12.97
N LYS A 139 14.36 3.33 12.42
CA LYS A 139 14.20 3.67 11.01
C LYS A 139 14.90 2.66 10.10
N GLU A 140 16.12 2.26 10.44
CA GLU A 140 16.86 1.22 9.73
C GLU A 140 16.14 -0.12 9.77
N GLU A 141 15.57 -0.50 10.91
CA GLU A 141 14.79 -1.74 11.04
C GLU A 141 13.50 -1.70 10.20
N TYR A 142 12.82 -0.55 10.14
CA TYR A 142 11.66 -0.38 9.28
C TYR A 142 12.01 -0.64 7.80
N PHE A 143 13.09 -0.02 7.31
CA PHE A 143 13.58 -0.27 5.95
C PHE A 143 14.08 -1.70 5.74
N ASN A 144 14.69 -2.31 6.76
CA ASN A 144 15.07 -3.73 6.73
C ASN A 144 13.84 -4.65 6.56
N LEU A 145 12.74 -4.37 7.24
CA LEU A 145 11.48 -5.11 7.08
C LEU A 145 10.89 -4.93 5.68
N ILE A 146 11.00 -3.72 5.10
CA ILE A 146 10.61 -3.49 3.69
C ILE A 146 11.50 -4.31 2.72
N ARG A 147 12.81 -4.40 2.96
CA ARG A 147 13.70 -5.26 2.15
C ARG A 147 13.32 -6.73 2.27
N GLN A 148 12.99 -7.19 3.48
CA GLN A 148 12.52 -8.56 3.70
C GLN A 148 11.18 -8.82 3.00
N SER A 149 10.24 -7.87 3.04
CA SER A 149 8.95 -8.00 2.36
C SER A 149 9.13 -8.04 0.85
N ALA A 150 9.97 -7.19 0.26
CA ALA A 150 10.29 -7.20 -1.17
C ALA A 150 10.90 -8.55 -1.61
N ARG A 151 11.84 -9.10 -0.82
CA ARG A 151 12.50 -10.39 -1.11
C ARG A 151 11.62 -11.62 -0.85
N SER A 152 10.45 -11.46 -0.23
CA SER A 152 9.56 -12.58 0.08
C SER A 152 8.92 -13.23 -1.15
N GLY A 153 8.86 -12.50 -2.28
CA GLY A 153 8.15 -12.94 -3.48
C GLY A 153 6.62 -12.94 -3.35
N MET A 154 6.07 -12.33 -2.29
CA MET A 154 4.62 -12.31 -2.02
C MET A 154 3.89 -11.14 -2.67
N PHE A 155 4.58 -10.02 -2.91
CA PHE A 155 3.96 -8.73 -3.21
C PHE A 155 4.32 -8.22 -4.60
N GLN A 156 3.46 -7.37 -5.15
CA GLN A 156 3.71 -6.60 -6.38
C GLN A 156 4.02 -5.14 -6.07
N ILE A 157 3.49 -4.63 -4.96
CA ILE A 157 3.54 -3.22 -4.58
C ILE A 157 4.03 -3.12 -3.13
N ILE A 158 4.96 -2.21 -2.85
CA ILE A 158 5.32 -1.79 -1.49
C ILE A 158 4.49 -0.56 -1.12
N ALA A 159 3.68 -0.69 -0.06
CA ALA A 159 2.80 0.37 0.42
C ALA A 159 3.59 1.51 1.08
N HIS A 160 3.14 2.75 0.87
CA HIS A 160 3.50 3.95 1.63
C HIS A 160 4.88 3.90 2.35
N MET A 161 5.96 3.85 1.55
CA MET A 161 7.28 3.37 1.99
C MET A 161 7.87 4.13 3.19
N ASP A 162 7.51 5.40 3.42
CA ASP A 162 7.99 6.23 4.54
C ASP A 162 6.89 6.61 5.55
N ALA A 163 5.81 5.82 5.63
CA ALA A 163 4.61 6.06 6.45
C ALA A 163 4.86 6.35 7.93
N MET A 164 6.02 5.97 8.49
CA MET A 164 6.43 6.38 9.84
C MET A 164 6.44 7.91 10.04
N LYS A 165 6.54 8.71 8.97
CA LYS A 165 6.40 10.18 9.06
C LYS A 165 4.98 10.65 9.36
N GLY A 166 3.97 9.81 9.15
CA GLY A 166 2.56 10.18 9.20
C GLY A 166 2.15 10.93 10.46
N ASN A 167 2.48 10.40 11.64
CA ASN A 167 2.21 11.06 12.92
C ASN A 167 3.46 11.69 13.55
N TYR A 168 4.58 11.74 12.81
CA TYR A 168 5.85 12.32 13.27
C TYR A 168 6.67 12.84 12.07
N PRO A 169 6.40 14.05 11.57
CA PRO A 169 7.06 14.57 10.35
C PRO A 169 8.59 14.64 10.44
N LEU A 170 9.14 14.81 11.64
CA LEU A 170 10.60 14.79 11.90
C LEU A 170 11.24 13.42 11.60
N PHE A 171 10.46 12.37 11.32
CA PHE A 171 10.99 11.10 10.82
C PHE A 171 11.87 11.29 9.57
N SER A 172 11.50 12.22 8.70
CA SER A 172 12.25 12.53 7.49
C SER A 172 13.66 13.05 7.79
N GLU A 173 13.89 13.65 8.95
CA GLU A 173 15.19 14.21 9.37
C GLU A 173 16.11 13.16 10.04
N ILE A 174 15.56 12.00 10.45
CA ILE A 174 16.36 10.91 11.02
C ILE A 174 17.25 10.32 9.92
N LYS A 175 18.56 10.35 10.10
CA LYS A 175 19.53 9.84 9.12
C LYS A 175 19.39 8.33 8.93
N ALA A 176 19.18 7.91 7.69
CA ALA A 176 19.14 6.51 7.27
C ALA A 176 19.31 6.38 5.74
N ASP A 177 20.08 7.29 5.13
CA ASP A 177 20.15 7.43 3.66
C ASP A 177 20.63 6.14 2.98
N GLU A 178 21.65 5.48 3.54
CA GLU A 178 22.16 4.19 3.05
C GLU A 178 21.07 3.10 3.11
N ALA A 179 20.28 3.06 4.19
CA ALA A 179 19.21 2.07 4.34
C ALA A 179 18.06 2.32 3.37
N ILE A 180 17.74 3.58 3.07
CA ILE A 180 16.74 3.97 2.06
C ILE A 180 17.22 3.55 0.67
N GLU A 181 18.46 3.92 0.32
CA GLU A 181 19.05 3.59 -0.98
C GLU A 181 19.15 2.08 -1.21
N GLU A 182 19.62 1.32 -0.20
CA GLU A 182 19.65 -0.15 -0.26
C GLU A 182 18.24 -0.72 -0.46
N THR A 183 17.23 -0.14 0.19
CA THR A 183 15.85 -0.60 0.06
C THR A 183 15.31 -0.40 -1.34
N LEU A 184 15.55 0.77 -1.94
CA LEU A 184 15.11 1.06 -3.30
C LEU A 184 15.80 0.16 -4.33
N LYS A 185 17.10 -0.14 -4.16
CA LYS A 185 17.81 -1.13 -4.98
C LYS A 185 17.16 -2.50 -4.90
N VAL A 186 16.86 -2.97 -3.68
CA VAL A 186 16.21 -4.28 -3.48
C VAL A 186 14.81 -4.33 -4.11
N ILE A 187 14.04 -3.25 -4.03
CA ILE A 187 12.72 -3.16 -4.66
C ILE A 187 12.84 -3.26 -6.18
N ALA A 188 13.76 -2.50 -6.79
CA ALA A 188 14.04 -2.57 -8.23
C ALA A 188 14.50 -3.98 -8.67
N GLU A 189 15.46 -4.58 -7.96
CA GLU A 189 15.96 -5.93 -8.24
C GLU A 189 14.88 -7.01 -8.12
N SER A 190 13.91 -6.80 -7.22
CA SER A 190 12.79 -7.72 -7.01
C SER A 190 11.65 -7.50 -8.03
N GLY A 191 11.71 -6.44 -8.84
CA GLY A 191 10.71 -6.10 -9.85
C GLY A 191 9.38 -5.61 -9.27
N LEU A 192 9.39 -5.06 -8.05
CA LEU A 192 8.21 -4.50 -7.39
C LEU A 192 8.06 -3.01 -7.72
N ALA A 193 6.82 -2.52 -7.63
CA ALA A 193 6.55 -1.08 -7.65
C ALA A 193 6.49 -0.50 -6.23
N ILE A 194 6.78 0.78 -6.07
CA ILE A 194 6.40 1.54 -4.87
C ILE A 194 5.11 2.31 -5.14
N GLU A 195 4.25 2.34 -4.12
CA GLU A 195 3.04 3.13 -4.15
C GLU A 195 3.32 4.60 -3.85
N ILE A 196 2.71 5.49 -4.64
CA ILE A 196 2.44 6.87 -4.24
C ILE A 196 1.07 6.89 -3.57
N ASN A 197 1.10 7.02 -2.25
CA ASN A 197 -0.05 6.94 -1.37
C ASN A 197 -0.47 8.33 -0.89
N THR A 198 -1.65 8.79 -1.30
CA THR A 198 -2.13 10.15 -0.98
C THR A 198 -2.84 10.25 0.38
N SER A 199 -2.85 9.20 1.20
CA SER A 199 -3.38 9.26 2.57
C SER A 199 -2.52 10.09 3.53
N GLY A 200 -1.26 10.39 3.16
CA GLY A 200 -0.38 11.28 3.92
C GLY A 200 -1.00 12.64 4.26
N LYS A 201 -1.85 13.17 3.36
CA LYS A 201 -2.58 14.44 3.53
C LYS A 201 -3.56 14.43 4.70
N THR A 202 -3.98 13.24 5.12
CA THR A 202 -4.87 13.05 6.27
C THR A 202 -4.11 12.89 7.59
N LYS A 203 -2.78 12.85 7.55
CA LYS A 203 -1.91 12.71 8.71
C LYS A 203 -1.15 14.02 8.98
N LEU A 204 -0.34 14.04 10.04
CA LEU A 204 0.42 15.23 10.44
C LEU A 204 1.53 15.60 9.44
N CYS A 205 1.99 14.68 8.60
CA CYS A 205 3.00 14.96 7.59
C CYS A 205 2.47 15.76 6.39
N GLY A 206 1.17 15.70 6.10
CA GLY A 206 0.63 16.20 4.84
C GLY A 206 1.13 15.41 3.62
N GLY A 207 0.75 15.85 2.43
CA GLY A 207 1.24 15.32 1.15
C GLY A 207 0.99 13.81 0.94
N TRP A 208 1.96 13.11 0.38
CA TRP A 208 1.89 11.67 0.09
C TRP A 208 3.09 10.89 0.66
N TYR A 209 2.99 9.57 0.58
CA TYR A 209 4.09 8.64 0.81
C TYR A 209 4.51 7.99 -0.52
N PRO A 210 5.80 7.78 -0.80
CA PRO A 210 6.94 8.36 -0.09
C PRO A 210 7.14 9.85 -0.42
N SER A 211 8.08 10.52 0.25
CA SER A 211 8.46 11.90 -0.11
C SER A 211 9.08 11.99 -1.51
N ASP A 212 9.02 13.17 -2.12
CA ASP A 212 9.61 13.43 -3.43
C ASP A 212 11.11 13.13 -3.49
N ALA A 213 11.84 13.43 -2.41
CA ALA A 213 13.27 13.07 -2.29
C ALA A 213 13.51 11.55 -2.39
N ILE A 214 12.60 10.74 -1.84
CA ILE A 214 12.69 9.28 -2.00
C ILE A 214 12.29 8.87 -3.42
N LEU A 215 11.29 9.52 -4.02
CA LEU A 215 10.86 9.25 -5.40
C LEU A 215 11.96 9.57 -6.42
N GLU A 216 12.77 10.60 -6.20
CA GLU A 216 13.95 10.92 -7.00
C GLU A 216 15.02 9.82 -6.94
N VAL A 217 15.31 9.30 -5.75
CA VAL A 217 16.26 8.17 -5.57
C VAL A 217 15.68 6.88 -6.16
N ALA A 218 14.37 6.67 -6.03
CA ALA A 218 13.67 5.53 -6.61
C ALA A 218 13.78 5.57 -8.15
N HIS A 219 13.58 6.75 -8.75
CA HIS A 219 13.71 6.96 -10.19
C HIS A 219 15.14 6.68 -10.66
N HIS A 220 16.14 7.16 -9.91
CA HIS A 220 17.55 6.90 -10.20
C HIS A 220 17.88 5.39 -10.27
N HIS A 221 17.25 4.58 -9.42
CA HIS A 221 17.42 3.13 -9.41
C HIS A 221 16.47 2.37 -10.34
N GLY A 222 15.61 3.05 -11.10
CA GLY A 222 14.65 2.43 -12.02
C GLY A 222 13.53 1.67 -11.31
N VAL A 223 13.15 2.09 -10.10
CA VAL A 223 12.01 1.53 -9.37
C VAL A 223 10.71 1.97 -10.06
N ASP A 224 9.83 1.02 -10.36
CA ASP A 224 8.51 1.35 -10.89
C ASP A 224 7.64 2.02 -9.82
N VAL A 225 6.73 2.88 -10.28
CA VAL A 225 5.78 3.57 -9.41
C VAL A 225 4.34 3.19 -9.74
N THR A 226 3.48 3.21 -8.74
CA THR A 226 2.03 3.02 -8.87
C THR A 226 1.27 4.01 -7.99
N PHE A 227 -0.05 4.06 -8.10
CA PHE A 227 -0.89 5.02 -7.39
C PHE A 227 -1.94 4.33 -6.51
N GLY A 228 -2.08 4.84 -5.30
CA GLY A 228 -3.13 4.45 -4.35
C GLY A 228 -3.60 5.65 -3.54
N SER A 229 -4.92 5.83 -3.40
CA SER A 229 -5.44 6.91 -2.53
C SER A 229 -5.50 6.52 -1.05
N ASP A 230 -5.47 5.21 -0.78
CA ASP A 230 -5.73 4.62 0.53
C ASP A 230 -7.03 5.22 1.10
N ALA A 231 -8.06 5.11 0.24
CA ALA A 231 -9.37 5.66 0.48
C ALA A 231 -10.14 4.79 1.48
N HIS A 232 -10.38 5.38 2.64
CA HIS A 232 -11.28 4.86 3.68
C HIS A 232 -12.69 5.46 3.60
N LYS A 233 -12.99 6.18 2.51
CA LYS A 233 -14.34 6.58 2.13
C LYS A 233 -14.41 6.76 0.61
N PRO A 234 -15.56 6.50 -0.03
CA PRO A 234 -15.69 6.61 -1.50
C PRO A 234 -15.28 7.97 -2.06
N SER A 235 -15.54 9.06 -1.33
CA SER A 235 -15.21 10.42 -1.77
C SER A 235 -13.72 10.73 -1.88
N ARG A 236 -12.83 9.80 -1.48
CA ARG A 236 -11.37 9.94 -1.56
C ARG A 236 -10.75 9.13 -2.69
N VAL A 237 -11.54 8.34 -3.42
CA VAL A 237 -11.02 7.55 -4.55
C VAL A 237 -10.40 8.49 -5.59
N GLY A 238 -9.16 8.19 -6.01
CA GLY A 238 -8.41 9.03 -6.96
C GLY A 238 -7.94 10.38 -6.39
N ASP A 239 -7.96 10.56 -5.06
CA ASP A 239 -7.52 11.78 -4.39
C ASP A 239 -6.10 12.22 -4.84
N GLU A 240 -5.97 13.47 -5.28
CA GLU A 240 -4.68 14.08 -5.70
C GLU A 240 -3.98 13.41 -6.89
N PHE A 241 -4.68 12.54 -7.64
CA PHE A 241 -4.13 11.82 -8.80
C PHE A 241 -3.40 12.71 -9.79
N ASP A 242 -4.01 13.83 -10.21
CA ASP A 242 -3.44 14.73 -11.22
C ASP A 242 -2.20 15.47 -10.71
N GLU A 243 -2.14 15.79 -9.40
CA GLU A 243 -0.94 16.42 -8.81
C GLU A 243 0.19 15.42 -8.66
N VAL A 244 -0.10 14.19 -8.23
CA VAL A 244 0.88 13.09 -8.20
C VAL A 244 1.47 12.86 -9.60
N ALA A 245 0.62 12.75 -10.62
CA ALA A 245 1.08 12.55 -12.00
C ALA A 245 1.98 13.69 -12.50
N LYS A 246 1.68 14.93 -12.11
CA LYS A 246 2.50 16.10 -12.42
C LYS A 246 3.87 16.01 -11.74
N VAL A 247 3.93 15.73 -10.43
CA VAL A 247 5.20 15.62 -9.69
C VAL A 247 6.05 14.48 -10.22
N LEU A 248 5.46 13.32 -10.53
CA LEU A 248 6.18 12.20 -11.13
C LEU A 248 6.83 12.59 -12.47
N LYS A 249 6.13 13.36 -13.32
CA LYS A 249 6.69 13.91 -14.58
C LYS A 249 7.82 14.89 -14.33
N GLU A 250 7.72 15.73 -13.31
CA GLU A 250 8.77 16.69 -12.93
C GLU A 250 10.04 15.98 -12.45
N ILE A 251 9.90 14.86 -11.73
CA ILE A 251 11.01 14.00 -11.29
C ILE A 251 11.67 13.28 -12.48
N GLY A 252 10.89 12.95 -13.51
CA GLY A 252 11.38 12.33 -14.74
C GLY A 252 10.71 11.01 -15.13
N TYR A 253 9.74 10.53 -14.34
CA TYR A 253 8.95 9.36 -14.71
C TYR A 253 8.12 9.67 -15.96
N THR A 254 8.11 8.74 -16.92
CA THR A 254 7.27 8.81 -18.13
C THR A 254 6.07 7.87 -18.07
N GLU A 255 6.14 6.88 -17.18
CA GLU A 255 5.17 5.81 -17.03
C GLU A 255 5.03 5.42 -15.56
N TRP A 256 3.92 4.76 -15.27
CA TRP A 256 3.62 4.10 -14.01
C TRP A 256 2.85 2.82 -14.31
N VAL A 257 2.72 1.97 -13.30
CA VAL A 257 2.24 0.61 -13.49
C VAL A 257 1.00 0.33 -12.65
N TYR A 258 0.15 -0.52 -13.19
CA TYR A 258 -0.77 -1.31 -12.39
C TYR A 258 -0.54 -2.80 -12.67
N PHE A 259 -1.34 -3.67 -12.07
CA PHE A 259 -1.11 -5.12 -12.13
C PHE A 259 -2.39 -5.88 -12.44
N GLU A 260 -2.28 -6.87 -13.32
CA GLU A 260 -3.34 -7.83 -13.64
C GLU A 260 -2.77 -9.23 -13.55
N GLN A 261 -3.42 -10.13 -12.80
CA GLN A 261 -2.92 -11.49 -12.57
C GLN A 261 -1.43 -11.53 -12.17
N LYS A 262 -1.01 -10.59 -11.32
CA LYS A 262 0.37 -10.38 -10.84
C LYS A 262 1.37 -10.02 -11.93
N GLN A 263 0.90 -9.67 -13.13
CA GLN A 263 1.71 -9.17 -14.22
C GLN A 263 1.60 -7.65 -14.31
N LYS A 264 2.74 -7.00 -14.49
CA LYS A 264 2.84 -5.56 -14.65
C LYS A 264 2.16 -5.11 -15.94
N VAL A 265 1.33 -4.07 -15.84
CA VAL A 265 0.77 -3.34 -16.97
C VAL A 265 1.25 -1.90 -16.90
N THR A 266 2.12 -1.53 -17.83
CA THR A 266 2.71 -0.20 -17.93
C THR A 266 1.79 0.74 -18.71
N VAL A 267 1.56 1.94 -18.18
CA VAL A 267 0.77 2.97 -18.85
C VAL A 267 1.47 4.34 -18.76
N PRO A 268 1.25 5.23 -19.74
CA PRO A 268 1.82 6.57 -19.68
C PRO A 268 1.22 7.38 -18.52
N LEU A 269 2.06 8.22 -17.91
CA LEU A 269 1.68 9.26 -16.95
C LEU A 269 0.95 10.42 -17.63
#